data_AF-A0A3E0QT67-F1
#
_entry.id   AF-A0A3E0QT67-F1
#
_cell.length_a   1.000
_cell.length_b   1.000
_cell.length_c   1.000
_cell.angle_alpha   90.00
_cell.angle_beta   90.00
_cell.angle_gamma   90.00
#
_symmetry.space_group_name_H-M   'P 1'
#
loop_
_entity.id
_entity.type
_entity.pdbx_description
1 polymer ?
#
loop_
_entity_poly.entity_id
_entity_poly.type
_entity_poly.pdbx_seq_one_letter_code
_entity_poly.pdbx_strand_id
1 'polypeptide(L)'
;MSFYRVPDNILNPITERNLVSGRILLPLDTDGQLKAQLESLGNFDSIITSTDDSDHLDTAWWKSLPEFDWTLAITQGVRENINWILEPGYQLASRGLVILDRLTFLEPTRARSVFLSEKPLSNLIVLNPRPIFRADQSKTKDSVTSAWMVFDKAKQKDEGTNIDFDVSWQRPKSFL
;
A
#
# COMPACT_ATOMS: atom_id res chain seq x y z
N MET A 1 -21.76 -0.85 -8.44
CA MET A 1 -20.61 -0.99 -9.37
C MET A 1 -19.40 -0.45 -8.65
N SER A 2 -18.39 -1.29 -8.40
CA SER A 2 -17.12 -0.84 -7.85
C SER A 2 -16.51 0.19 -8.80
N PHE A 3 -16.28 1.41 -8.30
CA PHE A 3 -15.73 2.52 -9.10
C PHE A 3 -14.23 2.32 -9.37
N TYR A 4 -13.57 1.45 -8.57
CA TYR A 4 -12.13 1.22 -8.59
C TYR A 4 -11.79 -0.28 -8.77
N ARG A 5 -10.96 -0.59 -9.78
CA ARG A 5 -10.38 -1.92 -9.98
C ARG A 5 -8.89 -1.87 -9.62
N VAL A 6 -8.43 -2.85 -8.84
CA VAL A 6 -7.01 -3.00 -8.54
C VAL A 6 -6.33 -3.62 -9.76
N PRO A 7 -5.30 -2.97 -10.34
CA PRO A 7 -4.59 -3.54 -11.48
C PRO A 7 -3.94 -4.87 -11.13
N ASP A 8 -3.95 -5.81 -12.08
CA ASP A 8 -3.24 -7.07 -11.93
C ASP A 8 -1.73 -6.80 -11.79
N ASN A 9 -1.05 -7.63 -11.00
CA ASN A 9 0.40 -7.57 -10.79
C ASN A 9 0.90 -6.29 -10.08
N ILE A 10 0.01 -5.46 -9.53
CA ILE A 10 0.39 -4.19 -8.88
C ILE A 10 1.38 -4.38 -7.71
N LEU A 11 1.39 -5.59 -7.12
CA LEU A 11 2.27 -5.99 -6.02
C LEU A 11 3.60 -6.60 -6.44
N ASN A 12 3.85 -6.81 -7.75
CA ASN A 12 5.13 -7.33 -8.23
C ASN A 12 6.33 -6.54 -7.70
N PRO A 13 6.32 -5.19 -7.72
CA PRO A 13 7.49 -4.42 -7.31
C PRO A 13 7.84 -4.60 -5.83
N ILE A 14 6.83 -4.84 -4.98
CA ILE A 14 6.99 -5.11 -3.56
C ILE A 14 7.55 -6.53 -3.34
N THR A 15 6.96 -7.52 -4.01
CA THR A 15 7.29 -8.93 -3.78
C THR A 15 8.60 -9.36 -4.42
N GLU A 16 8.92 -8.91 -5.63
CA GLU A 16 10.17 -9.25 -6.32
C GLU A 16 11.40 -8.70 -5.60
N ARG A 17 11.23 -7.58 -4.89
CA ARG A 17 12.27 -6.96 -4.07
C ARG A 17 12.27 -7.46 -2.62
N ASN A 18 11.39 -8.39 -2.26
CA ASN A 18 11.21 -8.91 -0.89
C ASN A 18 11.10 -7.81 0.17
N LEU A 19 10.37 -6.73 -0.14
CA LEU A 19 10.26 -5.57 0.76
C LEU A 19 9.31 -5.79 1.93
N VAL A 20 8.46 -6.80 1.81
CA VAL A 20 7.38 -7.12 2.75
C VAL A 20 7.30 -8.64 2.87
N SER A 21 7.11 -9.12 4.09
CA SER A 21 6.96 -10.55 4.42
C SER A 21 6.18 -10.70 5.74
N GLY A 22 5.80 -11.94 6.08
CA GLY A 22 5.08 -12.23 7.32
C GLY A 22 3.57 -11.99 7.21
N ARG A 23 2.95 -11.53 8.30
CA ARG A 23 1.50 -11.32 8.42
C ARG A 23 1.12 -9.93 7.90
N ILE A 24 0.21 -9.88 6.93
CA ILE A 24 -0.21 -8.65 6.25
C ILE A 24 -1.63 -8.29 6.64
N LEU A 25 -1.84 -7.04 7.05
CA LEU A 25 -3.16 -6.45 7.21
C LEU A 25 -3.54 -5.63 5.97
N LEU A 26 -4.71 -5.93 5.40
CA LEU A 26 -5.40 -5.12 4.40
C LEU A 26 -6.61 -4.47 5.07
N PRO A 27 -6.49 -3.21 5.55
CA PRO A 27 -7.58 -2.56 6.26
C PRO A 27 -8.73 -2.15 5.32
N LEU A 28 -8.46 -2.01 4.03
CA LEU A 28 -9.46 -1.71 3.01
C LEU A 28 -9.15 -2.50 1.72
N ASP A 29 -10.03 -3.42 1.37
CA ASP A 29 -9.96 -4.24 0.14
C ASP A 29 -11.38 -4.63 -0.31
N THR A 30 -12.15 -3.64 -0.76
CA THR A 30 -13.60 -3.70 -1.04
C THR A 30 -14.08 -4.87 -1.90
N ASP A 31 -13.21 -5.42 -2.76
CA ASP A 31 -13.55 -6.55 -3.65
C ASP A 31 -12.61 -7.76 -3.44
N GLY A 32 -11.79 -7.77 -2.38
CA GLY A 32 -10.82 -8.84 -2.12
C GLY A 32 -9.70 -8.97 -3.16
N GLN A 33 -9.51 -7.95 -4.02
CA GLN A 33 -8.61 -8.04 -5.17
C GLN A 33 -7.15 -8.00 -4.73
N LEU A 34 -6.80 -7.22 -3.70
CA LEU A 34 -5.45 -7.22 -3.15
C LEU A 34 -5.14 -8.52 -2.43
N LYS A 35 -6.10 -9.02 -1.63
CA LYS A 35 -5.99 -10.31 -0.96
C LYS A 35 -5.71 -11.42 -1.97
N ALA A 36 -6.52 -11.52 -3.02
CA ALA A 36 -6.37 -12.55 -4.05
C ALA A 36 -4.98 -12.48 -4.72
N GLN A 37 -4.47 -11.27 -4.99
CA GLN A 37 -3.11 -11.12 -5.54
C GLN A 37 -2.04 -11.56 -4.54
N LEU A 38 -2.12 -11.18 -3.25
CA LEU A 38 -1.16 -11.63 -2.23
C LEU A 38 -1.19 -13.15 -2.03
N GLU A 39 -2.37 -13.77 -2.02
CA GLU A 39 -2.52 -15.23 -1.93
C GLU A 39 -1.89 -15.94 -3.13
N SER A 40 -2.06 -15.39 -4.34
CA SER A 40 -1.46 -15.95 -5.56
C SER A 40 0.08 -15.91 -5.55
N LEU A 41 0.68 -15.03 -4.74
CA LEU A 41 2.13 -14.88 -4.62
C LEU A 41 2.75 -15.89 -3.65
N GLY A 42 1.96 -16.47 -2.73
CA GLY A 42 2.36 -17.59 -1.87
C GLY A 42 3.43 -17.33 -0.80
N ASN A 43 3.83 -16.08 -0.58
CA ASN A 43 5.02 -15.72 0.24
C ASN A 43 4.69 -15.08 1.60
N PHE A 44 3.45 -15.20 2.09
CA PHE A 44 2.99 -14.53 3.31
C PHE A 44 2.42 -15.54 4.31
N ASP A 45 2.64 -15.30 5.60
CA ASP A 45 2.23 -16.22 6.68
C ASP A 45 0.70 -16.22 6.85
N SER A 46 0.09 -15.03 6.75
CA SER A 46 -1.36 -14.85 6.77
C SER A 46 -1.75 -13.49 6.24
N ILE A 47 -2.94 -13.38 5.65
CA ILE A 47 -3.52 -12.12 5.20
C ILE A 47 -4.79 -11.85 6.02
N ILE A 48 -4.77 -10.76 6.78
CA ILE A 48 -5.88 -10.28 7.59
C ILE A 48 -6.59 -9.21 6.78
N THR A 49 -7.91 -9.32 6.65
CA THR A 49 -8.73 -8.34 5.94
C THR A 49 -9.85 -7.85 6.83
N SER A 50 -10.29 -6.62 6.59
CA SER A 50 -11.54 -6.15 7.15
C SER A 50 -12.74 -6.98 6.67
N THR A 51 -13.79 -7.06 7.49
CA THR A 51 -15.08 -7.65 7.11
C THR A 51 -16.05 -6.63 6.53
N ASP A 52 -15.96 -5.38 6.99
CA ASP A 52 -16.76 -4.25 6.52
C ASP A 52 -15.85 -3.18 5.89
N ASP A 53 -16.32 -2.52 4.84
CA ASP A 53 -15.59 -1.43 4.18
C ASP A 53 -15.33 -0.24 5.11
N SER A 54 -16.01 -0.14 6.26
CA SER A 54 -15.90 0.96 7.21
C SER A 54 -15.14 0.64 8.50
N ASP A 55 -14.81 -0.63 8.77
CA ASP A 55 -14.16 -1.03 10.03
C ASP A 55 -12.84 -0.28 10.28
N HIS A 56 -12.09 0.03 9.22
CA HIS A 56 -10.82 0.75 9.30
C HIS A 56 -10.94 2.18 9.84
N LEU A 57 -12.16 2.71 9.94
CA LEU A 57 -12.45 4.01 10.55
C LEU A 57 -12.68 3.89 12.07
N ASP A 58 -12.90 2.69 12.59
CA ASP A 58 -13.11 2.44 14.02
C ASP A 58 -11.79 2.10 14.72
N THR A 59 -11.44 2.90 15.73
CA THR A 59 -10.28 2.66 16.58
C THR A 59 -10.40 1.36 17.38
N ALA A 60 -11.61 0.93 17.75
CA ALA A 60 -11.83 -0.33 18.47
C ALA A 60 -11.51 -1.54 17.59
N TRP A 61 -11.81 -1.47 16.29
CA TRP A 61 -11.44 -2.50 15.33
C TRP A 61 -9.92 -2.66 15.23
N TRP A 62 -9.18 -1.57 15.03
CA TRP A 62 -7.71 -1.61 14.98
C TRP A 62 -7.08 -2.28 16.22
N LYS A 63 -7.68 -2.08 17.40
CA LYS A 63 -7.22 -2.66 18.67
C LYS A 63 -7.64 -4.11 18.88
N SER A 64 -8.64 -4.60 18.16
CA SER A 64 -9.11 -5.99 18.27
C SER A 64 -8.37 -6.94 17.32
N LEU A 65 -7.63 -6.40 16.35
CA LEU A 65 -6.85 -7.17 15.40
C LEU A 65 -5.78 -8.01 16.11
N PRO A 66 -5.52 -9.25 15.64
CA PRO A 66 -4.33 -9.97 16.06
C PRO A 66 -3.07 -9.21 15.63
N GLU A 67 -1.91 -9.56 16.18
CA GLU A 67 -0.66 -8.97 15.73
C GLU A 67 -0.42 -9.20 14.22
N PHE A 68 0.17 -8.21 13.56
CA PHE A 68 0.57 -8.26 12.16
C PHE A 68 1.89 -7.52 11.94
N ASP A 69 2.59 -7.89 10.88
CA ASP A 69 3.92 -7.33 10.59
C ASP A 69 3.82 -6.07 9.75
N TRP A 70 2.95 -6.09 8.74
CA TRP A 70 2.78 -4.96 7.83
C TRP A 70 1.32 -4.60 7.64
N THR A 71 1.05 -3.30 7.56
CA THR A 71 -0.19 -2.79 6.96
C THR A 71 0.08 -2.48 5.50
N LEU A 72 -0.77 -2.96 4.59
CA LEU A 72 -0.70 -2.67 3.16
C LEU A 72 -2.03 -2.11 2.67
N ALA A 73 -2.01 -0.96 1.99
CA ALA A 73 -3.23 -0.38 1.42
C ALA A 73 -3.00 0.38 0.12
N ILE A 74 -4.04 0.43 -0.70
CA ILE A 74 -4.14 1.38 -1.81
C ILE A 74 -5.01 2.54 -1.34
N THR A 75 -4.41 3.71 -1.14
CA THR A 75 -5.12 4.92 -0.69
C THR A 75 -5.47 5.84 -1.86
N GLN A 76 -4.93 5.56 -3.05
CA GLN A 76 -5.25 6.29 -4.26
C GLN A 76 -6.75 6.26 -4.56
N GLY A 77 -7.36 7.45 -4.68
CA GLY A 77 -8.76 7.60 -5.05
C GLY A 77 -9.75 7.48 -3.88
N VAL A 78 -9.26 7.15 -2.68
CA VAL A 78 -10.05 7.25 -1.45
C VAL A 78 -10.25 8.73 -1.14
N ARG A 79 -11.52 9.18 -1.13
CA ARG A 79 -11.87 10.61 -0.93
C ARG A 79 -11.66 11.09 0.50
N GLU A 80 -11.50 10.16 1.43
CA GLU A 80 -11.39 10.44 2.86
C GLU A 80 -9.97 10.83 3.27
N ASN A 81 -9.86 11.42 4.46
CA ASN A 81 -8.57 11.77 5.05
C ASN A 81 -7.76 10.50 5.35
N ILE A 82 -6.58 10.37 4.73
CA ILE A 82 -5.65 9.24 4.90
C ILE A 82 -5.19 8.99 6.35
N ASN A 83 -5.50 9.89 7.29
CA ASN A 83 -5.22 9.71 8.71
C ASN A 83 -5.75 8.41 9.31
N TRP A 84 -6.79 7.81 8.71
CA TRP A 84 -7.30 6.50 9.13
C TRP A 84 -6.25 5.39 9.07
N ILE A 85 -5.23 5.50 8.20
CA ILE A 85 -4.17 4.49 8.07
C ILE A 85 -2.83 4.94 8.62
N LEU A 86 -2.49 6.23 8.54
CA LEU A 86 -1.12 6.68 8.83
C LEU A 86 -0.69 6.34 10.25
N GLU A 87 -1.50 6.70 11.25
CA GLU A 87 -1.14 6.44 12.64
C GLU A 87 -1.41 4.98 13.04
N PRO A 88 -2.65 4.44 12.97
CA PRO A 88 -2.88 3.08 13.45
C PRO A 88 -2.17 2.03 12.60
N GLY A 89 -2.14 2.20 11.27
CA GLY A 89 -1.51 1.26 10.35
C GLY A 89 0.02 1.21 10.48
N TYR A 90 0.68 2.33 10.79
CA TYR A 90 2.11 2.31 11.11
C TYR A 90 2.37 1.86 12.55
N GLN A 91 1.65 2.38 13.54
CA GLN A 91 1.95 2.12 14.95
C GLN A 91 1.72 0.67 15.35
N LEU A 92 0.60 0.07 14.93
CA LEU A 92 0.20 -1.28 15.35
C LEU A 92 0.97 -2.39 14.60
N ALA A 93 1.42 -2.11 13.38
CA ALA A 93 2.25 -3.04 12.62
C ALA A 93 3.61 -3.25 13.30
N SER A 94 4.08 -4.50 13.43
CA SER A 94 5.39 -4.77 14.04
C SER A 94 6.57 -4.24 13.20
N ARG A 95 6.43 -4.26 11.86
CA ARG A 95 7.46 -3.83 10.90
C ARG A 95 7.15 -2.49 10.25
N GLY A 96 5.96 -2.27 9.73
CA GLY A 96 5.71 -1.00 9.06
C GLY A 96 4.44 -0.89 8.24
N LEU A 97 4.42 0.18 7.43
CA LEU A 97 3.29 0.56 6.59
C LEU A 97 3.72 0.65 5.12
N VAL A 98 2.91 0.09 4.23
CA VAL A 98 3.08 0.17 2.79
C VAL A 98 1.82 0.76 2.16
N ILE A 99 1.97 1.88 1.47
CA ILE A 99 0.85 2.56 0.79
C ILE A 99 1.13 2.72 -0.69
N LEU A 100 0.09 2.53 -1.51
CA LEU A 100 0.09 2.94 -2.91
C LEU A 100 -0.76 4.20 -3.06
N ASP A 101 -0.08 5.31 -3.38
CA ASP A 101 -0.73 6.59 -3.64
C ASP A 101 0.03 7.35 -4.74
N ARG A 102 -0.48 8.52 -5.08
CA ARG A 102 0.16 9.50 -5.97
C ARG A 102 1.37 10.11 -5.25
N LEU A 103 2.44 10.43 -6.00
CA LEU A 103 3.64 11.07 -5.44
C LEU A 103 3.35 12.34 -4.64
N THR A 104 2.25 13.05 -4.94
CA THR A 104 1.76 14.21 -4.18
C THR A 104 1.49 13.90 -2.70
N PHE A 105 1.32 12.63 -2.31
CA PHE A 105 1.27 12.23 -0.91
C PHE A 105 2.52 12.65 -0.14
N LEU A 106 3.71 12.65 -0.77
CA LEU A 106 4.95 13.07 -0.14
C LEU A 106 5.06 14.58 0.04
N GLU A 107 4.16 15.37 -0.54
CA GLU A 107 4.08 16.81 -0.27
C GLU A 107 3.57 17.02 1.17
N PRO A 108 4.27 17.77 2.02
CA PRO A 108 3.84 17.97 3.40
C PRO A 108 2.60 18.87 3.44
N THR A 109 1.47 18.31 3.87
CA THR A 109 0.26 19.08 4.24
C THR A 109 0.05 19.03 5.74
N ARG A 110 -0.83 19.90 6.26
CA ARG A 110 -1.19 19.92 7.69
C ARG A 110 -1.59 18.54 8.24
N ALA A 111 -2.16 17.67 7.42
CA ALA A 111 -2.61 16.34 7.85
C ALA A 111 -1.46 15.34 8.05
N ARG A 112 -0.36 15.47 7.29
CA ARG A 112 0.68 14.43 7.20
C ARG A 112 2.12 14.92 7.37
N SER A 113 2.33 16.22 7.55
CA SER A 113 3.67 16.79 7.74
C SER A 113 4.40 16.15 8.92
N VAL A 114 3.70 15.93 10.04
CA VAL A 114 4.25 15.27 11.23
C VAL A 114 4.67 13.84 10.89
N PHE A 115 3.76 13.05 10.30
CA PHE A 115 4.04 11.67 9.90
C PHE A 115 5.27 11.59 8.97
N LEU A 116 5.32 12.39 7.91
CA LEU A 116 6.43 12.40 6.95
C LEU A 116 7.76 12.86 7.58
N SER A 117 7.71 13.71 8.61
CA SER A 117 8.91 14.16 9.32
C SER A 117 9.44 13.14 10.32
N GLU A 118 8.56 12.32 10.89
CA GLU A 118 8.92 11.39 11.96
C GLU A 118 9.23 9.98 11.47
N LYS A 119 8.50 9.51 10.44
CA LYS A 119 8.54 8.13 9.97
C LYS A 119 9.39 8.05 8.70
N PRO A 120 10.57 7.42 8.75
CA PRO A 120 11.47 7.38 7.60
C PRO A 120 10.87 6.53 6.48
N LEU A 121 10.85 7.08 5.27
CA LEU A 121 10.47 6.35 4.06
C LEU A 121 11.67 5.50 3.59
N SER A 122 11.56 4.18 3.67
CA SER A 122 12.61 3.25 3.27
C SER A 122 12.72 3.12 1.77
N ASN A 123 11.60 2.82 1.11
CA ASN A 123 11.57 2.59 -0.32
C ASN A 123 10.46 3.42 -0.98
N LEU A 124 10.77 3.97 -2.14
CA LEU A 124 9.83 4.64 -3.03
C LEU A 124 9.94 3.99 -4.40
N ILE A 125 8.88 3.32 -4.84
CA ILE A 125 8.87 2.61 -6.12
C ILE A 125 7.85 3.27 -7.03
N VAL A 126 8.36 4.04 -7.98
CA VAL A 126 7.56 4.77 -8.96
C VAL A 126 7.10 3.81 -10.05
N LEU A 127 5.79 3.75 -10.30
CA LEU A 127 5.22 2.79 -11.25
C LEU A 127 5.10 3.38 -12.65
N ASN A 128 5.75 2.73 -13.62
CA ASN A 128 5.68 3.07 -15.04
C ASN A 128 5.42 1.79 -15.88
N PRO A 129 4.42 1.71 -16.76
CA PRO A 129 3.38 2.71 -17.02
C PRO A 129 2.54 3.01 -15.76
N ARG A 130 1.87 4.16 -15.74
CA ARG A 130 1.01 4.52 -14.61
C ARG A 130 -0.15 3.51 -14.48
N PRO A 131 -0.45 3.03 -13.27
CA PRO A 131 -1.60 2.16 -13.06
C PRO A 131 -2.92 2.88 -13.39
N ILE A 132 -3.93 2.10 -13.81
CA ILE A 132 -5.27 2.61 -14.14
C ILE A 132 -6.25 1.98 -13.17
N PHE A 133 -6.76 2.77 -12.22
CA PHE A 133 -7.69 2.24 -11.21
C PHE A 133 -9.16 2.38 -11.62
N ARG A 134 -9.48 3.14 -12.67
CA ARG A 134 -10.87 3.33 -13.13
C ARG A 134 -11.47 2.01 -13.60
N ALA A 135 -12.66 1.68 -13.09
CA ALA A 135 -13.40 0.49 -13.50
C ALA A 135 -13.78 0.47 -15.00
N ASP A 136 -13.93 1.63 -15.63
CA ASP A 136 -14.28 1.75 -17.05
C ASP A 136 -13.11 1.47 -18.03
N GLN A 137 -11.88 1.29 -17.51
CA GLN A 137 -10.65 1.08 -18.28
C GLN A 137 -10.45 2.07 -19.45
N SER A 138 -11.11 3.23 -19.41
CA SER A 138 -10.99 4.23 -20.46
C SER A 138 -9.52 4.67 -20.54
N LYS A 139 -8.95 4.67 -21.76
CA LYS A 139 -7.51 4.89 -22.04
C LYS A 139 -6.98 6.27 -21.62
N THR A 140 -7.78 7.11 -20.99
CA THR A 140 -7.28 8.28 -20.27
C THR A 140 -6.52 7.79 -19.04
N LYS A 141 -5.22 7.53 -19.22
CA LYS A 141 -4.28 7.29 -18.11
C LYS A 141 -4.58 8.31 -17.02
N ASP A 142 -4.76 7.86 -15.78
CA ASP A 142 -4.78 8.77 -14.64
C ASP A 142 -3.53 9.67 -14.76
N SER A 143 -3.73 10.98 -14.71
CA SER A 143 -2.71 11.97 -15.08
C SER A 143 -1.55 12.04 -14.08
N VAL A 144 -1.59 11.22 -13.03
CA VAL A 144 -0.76 11.37 -11.84
C VAL A 144 0.11 10.13 -11.63
N THR A 145 1.38 10.37 -11.30
CA THR A 145 2.36 9.33 -11.05
C THR A 145 2.09 8.65 -9.71
N SER A 146 1.81 7.35 -9.73
CA SER A 146 1.62 6.52 -8.54
C SER A 146 2.93 5.86 -8.12
N ALA A 147 3.10 5.66 -6.82
CA ALA A 147 4.25 4.97 -6.27
C ALA A 147 3.87 4.16 -5.03
N TRP A 148 4.52 3.00 -4.88
CA TRP A 148 4.55 2.34 -3.58
C TRP A 148 5.51 3.08 -2.66
N MET A 149 5.03 3.37 -1.46
CA MET A 149 5.78 4.04 -0.40
C MET A 149 5.86 3.08 0.79
N VAL A 150 7.07 2.68 1.13
CA VAL A 150 7.34 1.73 2.22
C VAL A 150 7.94 2.49 3.39
N PHE A 151 7.27 2.44 4.53
CA PHE A 151 7.72 2.99 5.80
C PHE A 151 8.09 1.83 6.74
N ASP A 152 9.33 1.37 6.63
CA ASP A 152 9.89 0.31 7.47
C ASP A 152 10.42 0.90 8.79
N LYS A 153 9.98 0.37 9.94
CA LYS A 153 10.48 0.75 11.27
C LYS A 153 11.93 0.34 11.51
N ALA A 154 12.43 -0.68 10.79
CA ALA A 154 13.82 -1.10 10.89
C ALA A 154 14.79 -0.12 10.21
N LYS A 155 14.29 0.78 9.36
CA LYS A 155 15.12 1.78 8.69
C LYS A 155 15.69 2.80 9.68
N GLN A 156 16.99 3.06 9.56
CA GLN A 156 17.65 4.14 10.29
C GLN A 156 17.26 5.50 9.70
N LYS A 157 17.09 6.51 10.57
CA LYS A 157 16.58 7.84 10.17
C LYS A 157 17.53 8.64 9.28
N ASP A 158 18.83 8.34 9.36
CA ASP A 158 19.93 8.97 8.63
C ASP A 158 20.21 8.29 7.28
N GLU A 159 19.61 7.12 7.01
CA GLU A 159 19.73 6.46 5.72
C GLU A 159 18.80 7.07 4.66
N GLY A 160 19.35 7.29 3.46
CA GLY A 160 18.58 7.78 2.30
C GLY A 160 17.44 6.85 1.90
N THR A 161 16.41 7.38 1.24
CA THR A 161 15.34 6.56 0.65
C THR A 161 15.85 5.84 -0.60
N ASN A 162 15.58 4.54 -0.69
CA ASN A 162 15.80 3.77 -1.91
C ASN A 162 14.72 4.13 -2.93
N ILE A 163 15.10 4.82 -4.01
CA ILE A 163 14.16 5.24 -5.06
C ILE A 163 14.38 4.37 -6.29
N ASP A 164 13.32 3.72 -6.75
CA ASP A 164 13.30 2.83 -7.91
C ASP A 164 12.15 3.19 -8.86
N PHE A 165 12.33 2.89 -10.15
CA PHE A 165 11.33 3.02 -11.19
C PHE A 165 11.01 1.65 -11.75
N ASP A 166 9.85 1.11 -11.38
CA ASP A 166 9.44 -0.17 -11.93
C ASP A 166 8.75 0.04 -13.27
N VAL A 167 9.43 -0.39 -14.34
CA VAL A 167 8.96 -0.29 -15.74
C VAL A 167 8.21 -1.54 -16.22
N SER A 168 8.09 -2.55 -15.36
CA SER A 168 7.64 -3.90 -15.69
C SER A 168 6.60 -4.47 -14.74
N TRP A 169 6.15 -3.69 -13.75
CA TRP A 169 5.23 -4.12 -12.70
C TRP A 169 3.98 -4.84 -13.22
N GLN A 170 3.46 -4.44 -14.39
CA GLN A 170 2.26 -5.03 -14.98
C GLN A 170 2.48 -6.41 -15.63
N ARG A 171 3.72 -6.88 -15.77
CA ARG A 171 4.04 -8.15 -16.43
C ARG A 171 3.62 -9.32 -15.53
N PRO A 172 2.94 -10.35 -16.07
CA PRO A 172 2.77 -11.59 -15.32
C PRO A 172 4.13 -12.17 -14.94
N LYS A 173 4.24 -12.75 -13.75
CA LYS A 173 5.44 -13.53 -13.41
C LYS A 173 5.55 -14.69 -14.40
N SER A 174 6.56 -14.67 -15.25
CA SER A 174 6.91 -15.82 -16.07
C SER A 174 7.46 -16.90 -15.13
N PHE A 175 6.72 -17.99 -14.98
CA PHE A 175 7.27 -19.20 -14.36
C PHE A 175 8.47 -19.65 -15.20
N LEU A 176 9.67 -19.56 -14.62
CA LEU A 176 10.87 -20.27 -15.08
C LEU A 176 11.00 -21.54 -14.26
#